data_AF-A0A418N7Q6-F1
#
_entry.id   AF-A0A418N7Q6-F1
#
_cell.length_a   1.000
_cell.length_b   1.000
_cell.length_c   1.000
_cell.angle_alpha   90.00
_cell.angle_beta   90.00
_cell.angle_gamma   90.00
#
_symmetry.space_group_name_H-M   'P 1'
#
loop_
_entity.id
_entity.type
_entity.pdbx_description
1 polymer ?
#
loop_
_entity_poly.entity_id
_entity_poly.type
_entity_poly.pdbx_seq_one_letter_code
_entity_poly.pdbx_strand_id
1 'polypeptide(L)'
;MKKLSRDFFALCFDFMNAYPILSASFILMICLYLMFVTLPDAFNKKRKEIGLYAYYSRVGLVLSLIFVLICFFIVLLTKIF
;
A
#
# COMPACT_ATOMS: atom_id res chain seq x y z
N MET A 1 -8.93 16.49 -14.12
CA MET A 1 -8.28 15.62 -13.11
C MET A 1 -8.49 14.13 -13.35
N LYS A 2 -9.70 13.63 -13.66
CA LYS A 2 -9.97 12.18 -13.86
C LYS A 2 -9.15 11.50 -14.99
N LYS A 3 -8.80 12.21 -16.07
CA LYS A 3 -7.95 11.67 -17.16
C LYS A 3 -6.50 11.50 -16.72
N LEU A 4 -5.93 12.54 -16.10
CA LEU A 4 -4.54 12.54 -15.63
C LEU A 4 -4.26 11.40 -14.65
N SER A 5 -5.17 11.14 -13.70
CA SER A 5 -5.05 10.02 -12.78
C SER A 5 -5.09 8.68 -13.51
N ARG A 6 -5.99 8.54 -14.51
CA ARG A 6 -6.14 7.29 -15.26
C ARG A 6 -4.90 6.97 -16.10
N ASP A 7 -4.31 7.99 -16.73
CA ASP A 7 -3.09 7.84 -17.54
C ASP A 7 -1.87 7.52 -16.66
N PHE A 8 -1.79 8.10 -15.46
CA PHE A 8 -0.75 7.77 -14.49
C PHE A 8 -0.87 6.34 -13.97
N PHE A 9 -2.09 5.90 -13.62
CA PHE A 9 -2.33 4.51 -13.21
C PHE A 9 -2.01 3.54 -14.34
N ALA A 10 -2.43 3.84 -15.58
CA ALA A 10 -2.10 3.02 -16.74
C ALA A 10 -0.59 2.86 -16.92
N LEU A 11 0.17 3.95 -16.80
CA LEU A 11 1.63 3.92 -16.90
C LEU A 11 2.27 3.09 -15.77
N CYS A 12 1.76 3.18 -14.54
CA CYS A 12 2.18 2.31 -13.45
C CYS A 12 1.87 0.83 -13.73
N PHE A 13 0.69 0.51 -14.26
CA PHE A 13 0.32 -0.85 -14.64
C PHE A 13 1.18 -1.41 -15.78
N ASP A 14 1.48 -0.59 -16.78
CA ASP A 14 2.38 -0.95 -17.88
C ASP A 14 3.79 -1.22 -17.35
N PHE A 15 4.27 -0.42 -16.41
CA PHE A 15 5.57 -0.63 -15.76
C PHE A 15 5.60 -1.91 -14.90
N MET A 16 4.52 -2.18 -14.16
CA MET A 16 4.35 -3.43 -13.41
C MET A 16 4.31 -4.65 -14.34
N ASN A 17 3.73 -4.52 -15.52
CA ASN A 17 3.71 -5.59 -16.53
C ASN A 17 5.06 -5.79 -17.21
N ALA A 18 5.79 -4.71 -17.49
CA ALA A 18 7.10 -4.78 -18.13
C ALA A 18 8.17 -5.36 -17.18
N TYR A 19 8.09 -5.05 -15.88
CA TYR A 19 9.06 -5.47 -14.88
C TYR A 19 8.37 -6.08 -13.65
N PRO A 20 7.77 -7.28 -13.77
CA PRO A 20 6.97 -7.86 -12.69
C PRO A 20 7.81 -8.24 -11.47
N ILE A 21 9.04 -8.72 -11.65
CA ILE A 21 9.94 -9.08 -10.53
C ILE A 21 10.41 -7.84 -9.76
N LEU A 22 10.79 -6.78 -10.49
CA LEU A 22 11.26 -5.52 -9.90
C LEU A 22 10.14 -4.79 -9.16
N SER A 23 8.93 -4.78 -9.74
CA SER A 23 7.76 -4.16 -9.13
C SER A 23 7.27 -4.95 -7.92
N ALA A 24 7.30 -6.29 -7.97
CA ALA A 24 6.97 -7.14 -6.82
C ALA A 24 7.92 -6.92 -5.63
N SER A 25 9.24 -6.83 -5.86
CA SER A 25 10.21 -6.58 -4.78
C SER A 25 10.02 -5.19 -4.15
N PHE A 26 9.70 -4.19 -4.96
CA PHE A 26 9.40 -2.84 -4.49
C PHE A 26 8.12 -2.78 -3.65
N ILE A 27 7.05 -3.43 -4.10
CA ILE A 27 5.79 -3.56 -3.34
C ILE A 27 6.02 -4.28 -2.02
N LEU A 28 6.81 -5.36 -2.02
CA LEU A 28 7.15 -6.09 -0.80
C LEU A 28 7.92 -5.21 0.19
N MET A 29 8.87 -4.40 -0.29
CA MET A 29 9.61 -3.45 0.55
C MET A 29 8.67 -2.39 1.17
N ILE A 30 7.73 -1.86 0.40
CA ILE A 30 6.71 -0.92 0.88
C ILE A 30 5.79 -1.60 1.92
N CYS A 31 5.36 -2.83 1.69
CA CYS A 31 4.55 -3.60 2.63
C CYS A 31 5.26 -3.79 3.97
N LEU A 32 6.55 -4.16 3.95
CA LEU A 32 7.36 -4.30 5.15
C LEU A 32 7.49 -2.96 5.88
N TYR A 33 7.76 -1.87 5.16
CA TYR A 33 7.83 -0.53 5.76
C TYR A 33 6.50 -0.12 6.41
N LEU A 34 5.37 -0.37 5.75
CA LEU A 34 4.04 -0.10 6.31
C LEU A 34 3.79 -0.92 7.58
N MET A 35 4.14 -2.20 7.60
CA MET A 35 3.95 -3.08 8.76
C MET A 35 4.88 -2.74 9.94
N PHE A 36 6.16 -2.49 9.69
CA PHE A 36 7.17 -2.34 10.75
C PHE A 36 7.37 -0.90 11.22
N VAL A 37 7.03 0.10 10.40
CA VAL A 37 7.24 1.51 10.75
C VAL A 37 5.91 2.22 10.90
N THR A 38 5.07 2.17 9.86
CA THR A 38 3.87 3.02 9.79
C THR A 38 2.76 2.52 10.71
N LEU A 39 2.57 1.21 10.76
CA LEU A 39 1.59 0.57 11.63
C LEU A 39 1.90 0.85 13.11
N PRO A 40 3.10 0.53 13.66
CA PRO A 40 3.41 0.85 15.04
C PRO A 40 3.40 2.36 15.31
N ASP A 41 3.85 3.22 14.39
CA ASP A 41 3.74 4.68 14.58
C ASP A 41 2.27 5.14 14.66
N ALA A 42 1.36 4.53 13.88
CA ALA A 42 -0.08 4.78 13.97
C ALA A 42 -0.69 4.28 15.29
N PHE A 43 -0.15 3.20 15.87
CA PHE A 43 -0.56 2.70 17.19
C PHE A 43 0.01 3.54 18.35
N ASN A 44 1.22 4.11 18.20
CA ASN A 44 1.99 4.71 19.28
C ASN A 44 1.80 6.24 19.40
N LYS A 45 1.59 6.95 18.29
CA LYS A 45 1.31 8.40 18.33
C LYS A 45 -0.13 8.67 18.71
N LYS A 46 -0.31 9.30 19.88
CA LYS A 46 -1.47 10.14 20.23
C LYS A 46 -2.79 9.43 20.51
N ARG A 47 -2.79 8.23 21.10
CA ARG A 47 -4.00 7.64 21.70
C ARG A 47 -4.70 8.56 22.73
N LYS A 48 -3.94 9.50 23.31
CA LYS A 48 -4.42 10.49 24.31
C LYS A 48 -4.88 11.83 23.72
N GLU A 49 -4.47 12.20 22.50
CA GLU A 49 -4.81 13.52 21.90
C GLU A 49 -5.81 13.42 20.74
N ILE A 50 -5.93 12.25 20.11
CA ILE A 50 -6.79 12.03 18.95
C ILE A 50 -7.95 11.14 19.42
N GLY A 51 -9.18 11.67 19.38
CA GLY A 51 -10.39 10.94 19.78
C GLY A 51 -10.47 9.56 19.12
N LEU A 52 -11.05 8.58 19.84
CA LEU A 52 -11.03 7.15 19.46
C LEU A 52 -11.39 6.91 17.98
N TYR A 53 -12.35 7.66 17.43
CA TYR A 53 -12.77 7.54 16.04
C TYR A 53 -11.63 7.78 15.02
N ALA A 54 -10.86 8.85 15.19
CA ALA A 54 -9.77 9.18 14.26
C ALA A 54 -8.57 8.23 14.40
N TYR A 55 -8.39 7.63 15.58
CA TYR A 55 -7.42 6.56 15.80
C TYR A 55 -7.77 5.29 15.02
N TYR A 56 -9.00 4.77 15.19
CA TYR A 56 -9.46 3.58 14.46
C TYR A 56 -9.51 3.82 12.95
N SER A 57 -9.89 5.03 12.52
CA SER A 57 -9.88 5.40 11.10
C SER A 57 -8.47 5.37 10.50
N ARG A 58 -7.46 5.91 11.20
CA ARG A 58 -6.08 5.93 10.72
C ARG A 58 -5.45 4.54 10.65
N VAL A 59 -5.65 3.74 11.69
CA VAL A 59 -5.18 2.34 11.74
C VAL A 59 -5.88 1.52 10.67
N GLY A 60 -7.20 1.67 10.52
CA GLY A 60 -7.99 1.02 9.48
C GLY A 60 -7.54 1.40 8.07
N LEU A 61 -7.19 2.67 7.83
CA LEU A 61 -6.63 3.11 6.56
C LEU A 61 -5.29 2.43 6.26
N VAL A 62 -4.36 2.40 7.23
CA VAL A 62 -3.06 1.72 7.04
C VAL A 62 -3.25 0.22 6.77
N LEU A 63 -4.14 -0.44 7.51
CA LEU A 63 -4.49 -1.85 7.27
C LEU A 63 -5.11 -2.09 5.89
N SER A 64 -6.04 -1.23 5.45
CA SER A 64 -6.64 -1.32 4.12
C SER A 64 -5.60 -1.13 3.01
N LEU A 65 -4.64 -0.23 3.22
CA LEU A 65 -3.56 0.02 2.26
C LEU A 65 -2.64 -1.20 2.13
N ILE A 66 -2.27 -1.80 3.28
CA ILE A 66 -1.48 -3.04 3.33
C ILE A 66 -2.23 -4.17 2.61
N PHE A 67 -3.53 -4.32 2.87
CA PHE A 67 -4.35 -5.35 2.24
C PHE A 67 -4.39 -5.20 0.71
N VAL A 68 -4.62 -3.98 0.21
CA VAL A 68 -4.63 -3.69 -1.23
C VAL A 68 -3.25 -3.97 -1.86
N LEU A 69 -2.16 -3.57 -1.21
CA LEU A 69 -0.80 -3.84 -1.69
C LEU A 69 -0.48 -5.33 -1.74
N ILE A 70 -0.95 -6.12 -0.76
CA ILE A 70 -0.83 -7.58 -0.77
C ILE A 70 -1.61 -8.18 -1.94
N CYS A 71 -2.83 -7.70 -2.22
CA CYS A 71 -3.59 -8.15 -3.39
C CYS A 71 -2.83 -7.86 -4.71
N PHE A 72 -2.25 -6.67 -4.84
CA PHE A 72 -1.40 -6.34 -6.00
C PHE A 72 -0.18 -7.24 -6.11
N PHE A 73 0.47 -7.54 -4.99
CA PHE A 73 1.60 -8.46 -4.94
C PHE A 73 1.22 -9.87 -5.40
N ILE A 74 0.06 -10.39 -4.95
CA ILE A 74 -0.45 -11.70 -5.39
C ILE A 74 -0.72 -11.72 -6.90
N VAL A 75 -1.35 -10.67 -7.44
CA VAL A 75 -1.61 -10.55 -8.88
C VAL A 75 -0.30 -10.51 -9.68
N LEU A 76 0.72 -9.82 -9.17
CA LEU A 76 2.04 -9.81 -9.77
C LEU A 76 2.72 -11.18 -9.73
N LEU A 77 2.63 -11.90 -8.61
CA LEU A 77 3.15 -13.27 -8.51
C LEU A 77 2.49 -14.21 -9.52
N THR A 78 1.17 -14.11 -9.72
CA THR A 78 0.46 -14.91 -10.74
C THR A 78 0.84 -14.58 -12.19
N LYS A 79 1.55 -13.48 -12.43
CA LYS A 79 2.12 -13.16 -13.75
C LYS A 79 3.57 -13.64 -13.92
N ILE A 80 4.27 -13.90 -12.81
CA ILE A 80 5.67 -14.33 -12.82
C ILE A 80 5.76 -15.86 -12.92
N PHE A 81 4.84 -16.57 -12.25
CA PHE A 81 4.64 -18.01 -12.34
C PHE A 81 3.70 -18.37 -13.49
#